data_AF-A0A448BQG1-F1
#
_entry.id   AF-A0A448BQG1-F1
#
_cell.length_a   1.000
_cell.length_b   1.000
_cell.length_c   1.000
_cell.angle_alpha   90.00
_cell.angle_beta   90.00
_cell.angle_gamma   90.00
#
_symmetry.space_group_name_H-M   'P 1'
#
loop_
_entity.id
_entity.type
_entity.pdbx_description
1 polymer ?
#
loop_
_entity_poly.entity_id
_entity_poly.type
_entity_poly.pdbx_seq_one_letter_code
_entity_poly.pdbx_strand_id
1 'polypeptide(L)' 'MSVTVTERDDDHKSRELRALGRRCWDVHQQGLLVGVFHNEDDAHAYRIKLEKEEELRQIGESA' A
#
# COMPACT_ATOMS: atom_id res chain seq x y z
N MET A 1 -0.85 -2.58 -13.99
CA MET A 1 -0.37 -3.42 -12.85
C MET A 1 -1.44 -3.50 -11.77
N SER A 2 -1.51 -4.57 -10.97
CA SER A 2 -2.35 -4.61 -9.75
C SER A 2 -1.59 -4.08 -8.53
N VAL A 3 -2.22 -3.15 -7.81
CA VAL A 3 -1.71 -2.59 -6.55
C VAL A 3 -2.70 -2.93 -5.45
N THR A 4 -2.23 -3.52 -4.37
CA THR A 4 -3.05 -3.96 -3.23
C THR A 4 -2.63 -3.20 -1.99
N VAL A 5 -3.61 -2.68 -1.26
CA VAL A 5 -3.40 -2.06 0.05
C VAL A 5 -3.83 -3.08 1.10
N THR A 6 -2.95 -3.39 2.04
CA THR A 6 -3.21 -4.34 3.13
C THR A 6 -2.96 -3.66 4.46
N GLU A 7 -3.92 -3.76 5.38
CA GLU A 7 -3.67 -3.39 6.77
C GLU A 7 -2.59 -4.33 7.32
N ARG A 8 -1.48 -3.74 7.80
CA ARG A 8 -0.46 -4.47 8.56
C ARG A 8 -1.02 -4.66 9.95
N ASP A 9 -1.87 -5.68 10.04
CA ASP A 9 -2.41 -6.19 11.28
C ASP A 9 -1.30 -6.98 11.99
N ASP A 10 -0.75 -6.40 13.04
CA ASP A 10 0.29 -7.03 13.89
C ASP A 10 -0.28 -8.21 14.73
N ASP A 11 -1.53 -8.62 14.47
CA ASP A 11 -2.30 -9.56 15.28
C ASP A 11 -1.75 -10.99 15.26
N HIS A 12 -0.79 -11.30 14.37
CA HIS A 12 -0.15 -12.62 14.36
C HIS A 12 0.96 -12.80 15.40
N LYS A 13 1.40 -11.77 16.14
CA LYS A 13 2.40 -11.94 17.20
C LYS A 13 2.12 -11.09 18.44
N SER A 14 1.38 -11.71 19.35
CA SER A 14 1.35 -11.43 20.79
C SER A 14 0.38 -10.33 21.23
N ARG A 15 -0.52 -10.73 22.12
CA ARG A 15 -1.45 -9.89 22.91
C ARG A 15 -0.79 -8.67 23.59
N GLU A 16 0.53 -8.62 23.65
CA GLU A 16 1.32 -7.57 24.30
C GLU A 16 1.59 -6.35 23.40
N LEU A 17 1.50 -6.44 22.06
CA LEU A 17 1.75 -5.29 21.16
C LEU A 17 0.51 -4.38 20.94
N ARG A 18 -0.68 -4.84 21.34
CA ARG A 18 -1.94 -4.08 21.22
C ARG A 18 -1.98 -2.77 22.03
N ALA A 19 -1.01 -2.54 22.92
CA ALA A 19 -0.97 -1.36 23.79
C ALA A 19 -0.58 -0.05 23.08
N LEU A 20 -0.03 -0.10 21.86
CA LEU A 20 0.44 1.10 21.13
C LEU A 20 -0.47 1.56 19.98
N GLY A 21 -1.51 0.78 19.62
CA GLY A 21 -2.62 1.22 18.75
C GLY A 21 -2.24 1.75 17.36
N ARG A 22 -1.00 1.54 16.89
CA ARG A 22 -0.56 2.05 15.58
C ARG A 22 -0.94 1.06 14.49
N ARG A 23 -2.07 1.33 13.83
CA ARG A 23 -2.40 0.72 12.54
C ARG A 23 -1.45 1.27 11.47
N CYS A 24 -0.93 0.39 10.65
CA CYS A 24 -0.17 0.77 9.46
C CYS A 24 -0.70 0.02 8.25
N TRP A 25 -0.50 0.61 7.07
CA TRP A 25 -1.07 0.19 5.81
C TRP A 25 0.05 0.01 4.81
N ASP A 26 0.20 -1.22 4.37
CA ASP A 26 1.19 -1.61 3.38
C ASP A 26 0.59 -1.51 1.98
N VAL A 27 1.33 -0.87 1.08
CA VAL A 27 0.99 -0.83 -0.35
C VAL A 27 1.93 -1.79 -1.07
N HIS A 28 1.34 -2.82 -1.67
CA HIS A 28 2.02 -3.83 -2.45
C HIS A 28 1.72 -3.65 -3.94
N GLN A 29 2.75 -3.50 -4.77
CA GLN A 29 2.62 -3.52 -6.23
C GLN A 29 3.18 -4.83 -6.76
N GLN A 30 2.36 -5.63 -7.46
CA GLN A 30 2.77 -6.95 -7.96
C GLN A 30 3.38 -7.87 -6.88
N GLY A 31 2.91 -7.74 -5.63
CA GLY A 31 3.43 -8.50 -4.49
C GLY A 31 4.70 -7.93 -3.85
N LEU A 32 5.29 -6.84 -4.36
CA LEU A 32 6.38 -6.13 -3.70
C LEU A 32 5.86 -4.99 -2.84
N LEU A 33 6.33 -4.89 -1.60
CA LEU A 33 6.07 -3.75 -0.73
C LEU A 33 6.74 -2.49 -1.30
N VAL A 34 5.93 -1.51 -1.68
CA VAL A 34 6.39 -0.24 -2.28
C VAL A 34 6.13 0.97 -1.38
N GLY A 35 5.28 0.83 -0.35
CA GLY A 35 5.00 1.91 0.60
C GLY A 35 4.38 1.41 1.90
N VAL A 36 4.61 2.16 2.97
CA VAL A 36 4.01 1.92 4.29
C VAL A 36 3.45 3.25 4.81
N PHE A 37 2.19 3.26 5.21
CA PHE A 37 1.48 4.45 5.65
C PHE A 37 0.85 4.23 7.02
N HIS A 38 0.64 5.30 7.77
CA HIS A 38 -0.03 5.24 9.07
C HIS A 38 -1.56 5.40 8.97
N ASN A 39 -2.07 5.79 7.80
CA ASN A 39 -3.49 6.03 7.52
C ASN A 39 -3.92 5.28 6.25
N GLU A 40 -5.16 4.81 6.22
CA GLU A 40 -5.75 4.13 5.06
C GLU A 40 -5.84 5.07 3.85
N ASP A 41 -6.25 6.32 4.09
CA ASP A 41 -6.46 7.33 3.04
C ASP A 41 -5.16 7.63 2.27
N ASP A 42 -4.05 7.83 2.99
CA ASP A 42 -2.72 8.01 2.38
C ASP A 42 -2.29 6.78 1.55
N ALA A 43 -2.54 5.56 2.06
CA ALA A 43 -2.21 4.33 1.34
C ALA A 43 -3.04 4.17 0.05
N HIS A 44 -4.33 4.49 0.12
CA HIS A 44 -5.22 4.50 -1.03
C HIS A 44 -4.85 5.60 -2.03
N ALA A 45 -4.54 6.79 -1.57
CA ALA A 45 -4.07 7.88 -2.42
C ALA A 45 -2.77 7.50 -3.15
N TYR A 46 -1.86 6.80 -2.47
CA TYR A 46 -0.63 6.29 -3.09
C TYR A 46 -0.91 5.19 -4.11
N ARG A 47 -1.84 4.27 -3.81
CA ARG A 47 -2.32 3.25 -4.76
C ARG A 47 -2.80 3.89 -6.08
N ILE A 48 -3.67 4.89 -5.98
CA ILE A 48 -4.23 5.60 -7.15
C ILE A 48 -3.14 6.31 -7.95
N LYS A 49 -2.17 6.93 -7.27
CA LYS A 49 -1.02 7.56 -7.94
C LYS A 49 -0.22 6.54 -8.74
N LEU A 50 0.11 5.39 -8.15
CA LEU A 50 0.83 4.31 -8.83
C LEU A 50 0.06 3.78 -10.03
N GLU A 51 -1.25 3.57 -9.90
CA GLU A 51 -2.12 3.13 -11.01
C GLU A 51 -2.10 4.15 -12.17
N LYS A 52 -2.15 5.45 -11.85
CA LYS A 52 -2.11 6.52 -12.85
C LYS A 52 -0.73 6.68 -13.51
N GLU A 53 0.35 6.57 -12.75
CA GLU A 53 1.72 6.62 -13.29
C GLU A 53 1.99 5.43 -14.23
N GLU A 54 1.49 4.25 -13.89
CA GLU A 54 1.55 3.07 -14.76
C GLU A 54 0.78 3.31 -16.07
N GLU A 55 -0.46 3.82 -15.98
CA GLU A 55 -1.27 4.13 -17.17
C GLU A 55 -0.55 5.11 -18.10
N LEU A 56 0.03 6.17 -17.53
CA LEU A 56 0.81 7.16 -18.29
C LEU A 56 2.06 6.54 -18.95
N ARG A 57 2.75 5.62 -18.27
CA ARG A 57 3.90 4.90 -18.85
C ARG A 57 3.49 4.02 -20.02
N GLN A 58 2.43 3.23 -19.86
CA GLN A 58 1.93 2.36 -20.92
C GLN A 58 1.50 3.16 -22.17
N ILE A 59 0.90 4.34 -21.97
CA ILE A 59 0.53 5.24 -23.08
C ILE A 59 1.78 5.82 -23.76
N GLY A 60 2.80 6.20 -22.99
CA GLY A 60 4.04 6.78 -23.53
C GLY A 60 4.96 5.77 -24.22
N GLU A 61 4.97 4.51 -23.80
CA GLU A 61 5.73 3.42 -24.45
C GLU A 61 5.08 2.91 -25.75
N SER A 62 3.83 3.29 -26.01
CA SER A 62 3.06 2.90 -27.20
C SER A 62 3.07 3.95 -28.32
N ALA A 63 3.84 5.04 -28.17
CA ALA A 63 3.95 6.15 -29.12
C ALA A 63 5.31 6.16 -29.83
#